data_AF-A0AAD6TDZ1-F1
#
_entry.id   AF-A0AAD6TDZ1-F1
#
_cell.length_a   1.000
_cell.length_b   1.000
_cell.length_c   1.000
_cell.angle_alpha   90.00
_cell.angle_beta   90.00
_cell.angle_gamma   90.00
#
_symmetry.space_group_name_H-M   'P 1'
#
loop_
_entity.id
_entity.type
_entity.pdbx_description
1 polymer ?
#
loop_
_entity_poly.entity_id
_entity_poly.type
_entity_poly.pdbx_seq_one_letter_code
_entity_poly.pdbx_strand_id
1 'polypeptide(L)'
;MSFSLLANELVLLIISYIPPSGIEDFALLNTKCHALSLPALDAHLKHKHHAAAMHARFPSDYPLNRRTHKDLIEKGLLEKGTIPNLEYLHLNGDLHWLRAQSRSDPRDRCRARWLAKRKCRESRGKRLGLTLPAGFATFIGTQDLIERLYLGGSRIHLGDLLKCTPEQDGGKGGYVVRFLCDQQGCGYWGLYMDSAGHSCVVRTEDWSDFLCGCCEPYAYPPGVHEAIAEAYAKLRFICVKAEWEEWMAGMYFDGWIGGTLWAGREVVGWEMEYLRHFEKRKDTASGEHEEADSSP
;
A
#
# COMPACT_ATOMS: atom_id res chain seq x y z
N MET A 1 1.05 38.90 -14.69
CA MET A 1 0.00 38.85 -15.73
C MET A 1 -1.32 38.53 -15.03
N SER A 2 -2.41 39.27 -15.28
CA SER A 2 -3.65 39.10 -14.51
C SER A 2 -4.55 38.03 -15.12
N PHE A 3 -4.90 37.00 -14.36
CA PHE A 3 -5.85 35.96 -14.79
C PHE A 3 -7.26 36.51 -15.06
N SER A 4 -7.60 37.68 -14.51
CA SER A 4 -8.87 38.36 -14.78
C SER A 4 -9.01 38.81 -16.25
N LEU A 5 -7.88 39.02 -16.95
CA LEU A 5 -7.84 39.50 -18.34
C LEU A 5 -7.80 38.36 -19.38
N LEU A 6 -7.56 37.12 -18.96
CA LEU A 6 -7.53 35.97 -19.86
C LEU A 6 -8.94 35.59 -20.30
N ALA A 7 -9.09 35.06 -21.51
CA ALA A 7 -10.35 34.46 -21.96
C ALA A 7 -10.73 33.26 -21.08
N ASN A 8 -12.04 32.98 -20.94
CA ASN A 8 -12.52 31.91 -20.05
C ASN A 8 -11.96 30.54 -20.47
N GLU A 9 -11.84 30.31 -21.77
CA GLU A 9 -11.34 29.08 -22.40
C GLU A 9 -9.88 28.81 -22.00
N LEU A 10 -9.06 29.87 -21.93
CA LEU A 10 -7.67 29.76 -21.50
C LEU A 10 -7.57 29.48 -20.00
N VAL A 11 -8.45 30.07 -19.19
CA VAL A 11 -8.50 29.79 -17.75
C VAL A 11 -8.96 28.35 -17.49
N LEU A 12 -9.97 27.86 -18.22
CA LEU A 12 -10.42 26.46 -18.16
C LEU A 12 -9.33 25.49 -18.64
N LEU A 13 -8.58 25.84 -19.69
CA LEU A 13 -7.43 25.07 -20.13
C LEU A 13 -6.36 25.01 -19.04
N ILE A 14 -6.04 26.14 -18.39
CA ILE A 14 -5.09 26.17 -17.26
C ILE A 14 -5.59 25.30 -16.10
N ILE A 15 -6.88 25.39 -15.74
CA ILE A 15 -7.51 24.53 -14.72
C ILE A 15 -7.31 23.06 -15.06
N SER A 16 -7.44 22.65 -16.32
CA SER A 16 -7.24 21.26 -16.73
C SER A 16 -5.80 20.74 -16.57
N TYR A 17 -4.81 21.64 -16.47
CA TYR A 17 -3.41 21.30 -16.22
C TYR A 17 -3.01 21.46 -14.75
N ILE A 18 -3.84 22.09 -13.93
CA ILE A 18 -3.56 22.28 -12.50
C ILE A 18 -3.82 20.94 -11.80
N PRO A 19 -2.83 20.40 -11.06
CA PRO A 19 -3.08 19.22 -10.24
C PRO A 19 -4.18 19.56 -9.24
N PRO A 20 -5.09 18.64 -8.91
CA PRO A 20 -6.21 18.95 -8.03
C PRO A 20 -5.80 19.52 -6.66
N SER A 21 -4.63 19.17 -6.13
CA SER A 21 -4.07 19.79 -4.91
C SER A 21 -3.82 21.30 -5.01
N GLY A 22 -3.67 21.84 -6.22
CA GLY A 22 -3.47 23.27 -6.48
C GLY A 22 -4.76 24.00 -6.92
N ILE A 23 -5.90 23.31 -7.01
CA ILE A 23 -7.15 23.93 -7.47
C ILE A 23 -7.73 24.89 -6.41
N GLU A 24 -7.54 24.59 -5.13
CA GLU A 24 -7.93 25.47 -4.02
C GLU A 24 -7.15 26.79 -4.11
N ASP A 25 -5.82 26.73 -4.25
CA ASP A 25 -4.95 27.90 -4.39
C ASP A 25 -5.27 28.73 -5.64
N PHE A 26 -5.54 28.06 -6.77
CA PHE A 26 -5.90 28.74 -8.01
C PHE A 26 -7.25 29.45 -7.91
N ALA A 27 -8.23 28.85 -7.24
CA ALA A 27 -9.53 29.45 -7.02
C ALA A 27 -9.47 30.71 -6.14
N LEU A 28 -8.48 30.82 -5.25
CA LEU A 28 -8.27 31.99 -4.39
C LEU A 28 -7.70 33.20 -5.15
N LEU A 29 -7.21 33.04 -6.37
CA LEU A 29 -6.54 34.11 -7.12
C LEU A 29 -7.48 35.28 -7.47
N ASN A 30 -8.76 35.00 -7.80
CA ASN A 30 -9.81 36.01 -8.01
C ASN A 30 -11.18 35.32 -8.23
N THR A 31 -12.26 36.13 -8.23
CA THR A 31 -13.65 35.65 -8.38
C THR A 31 -13.91 34.87 -9.67
N LYS A 32 -13.24 35.22 -10.78
CA LYS A 32 -13.37 34.51 -12.06
C LYS A 32 -12.70 33.14 -11.99
N CYS A 33 -11.47 33.07 -11.46
CA CYS A 33 -10.79 31.80 -11.21
C CYS A 33 -11.62 30.91 -10.29
N HIS A 34 -12.19 31.47 -9.21
CA HIS A 34 -13.09 30.75 -8.32
C HIS A 34 -14.30 30.17 -9.06
N ALA A 35 -15.05 31.01 -9.78
CA ALA A 35 -16.25 30.59 -10.49
C ALA A 35 -15.98 29.51 -11.55
N LEU A 36 -14.90 29.65 -12.32
CA LEU A 36 -14.52 28.67 -13.34
C LEU A 36 -13.93 27.38 -12.75
N SER A 37 -13.39 27.45 -11.53
CA SER A 37 -12.85 26.28 -10.82
C SER A 37 -13.92 25.51 -10.04
N LEU A 38 -15.14 26.06 -9.84
CA LEU A 38 -16.19 25.45 -9.01
C LEU A 38 -16.44 23.96 -9.29
N PRO A 39 -16.54 23.49 -10.55
CA PRO A 39 -16.73 22.06 -10.81
C PRO A 39 -15.55 21.20 -10.33
N ALA A 40 -14.31 21.65 -10.57
CA ALA A 40 -13.11 20.96 -10.11
C ALA A 40 -12.93 21.05 -8.59
N LEU A 41 -13.33 22.17 -7.98
CA LEU A 41 -13.37 22.40 -6.53
C LEU A 41 -14.39 21.49 -5.84
N ASP A 42 -15.61 21.38 -6.36
CA ASP A 42 -16.64 20.52 -5.79
C ASP A 42 -16.24 19.04 -5.84
N ALA A 43 -15.65 18.61 -6.96
CA ALA A 43 -15.05 17.29 -7.09
C ALA A 43 -13.93 17.10 -6.04
N HIS A 44 -13.00 18.05 -5.93
CA HIS A 44 -11.90 18.00 -4.97
C HIS A 44 -12.37 17.96 -3.51
N LEU A 45 -13.34 18.81 -3.14
CA LEU A 45 -13.90 18.87 -1.78
C LEU A 45 -14.64 17.59 -1.43
N LYS A 46 -15.41 17.00 -2.35
CA LYS A 46 -16.03 15.68 -2.17
C LYS A 46 -14.98 14.61 -1.90
N HIS A 47 -13.86 14.60 -2.63
CA HIS A 47 -12.75 13.67 -2.37
C HIS A 47 -12.13 13.90 -0.99
N LYS A 48 -11.90 15.16 -0.60
CA LYS A 48 -11.31 15.53 0.69
C LYS A 48 -12.19 15.11 1.86
N HIS A 49 -13.50 15.38 1.78
CA HIS A 49 -14.47 14.93 2.78
C HIS A 49 -14.54 13.41 2.88
N HIS A 50 -14.54 12.72 1.74
CA HIS A 50 -14.60 11.27 1.73
C HIS A 50 -13.31 10.62 2.25
N ALA A 51 -12.14 11.12 1.85
CA ALA A 51 -10.88 10.62 2.34
C ALA A 51 -10.68 10.92 3.85
N ALA A 52 -11.22 12.04 4.35
CA ALA A 52 -11.34 12.28 5.79
C ALA A 52 -12.26 11.25 6.48
N ALA A 53 -13.38 10.89 5.86
CA ALA A 53 -14.28 9.84 6.37
C ALA A 53 -13.66 8.44 6.35
N MET A 54 -12.90 8.09 5.30
CA MET A 54 -12.12 6.85 5.25
C MET A 54 -11.02 6.89 6.32
N HIS A 55 -10.28 7.99 6.45
CA HIS A 55 -9.27 8.10 7.47
C HIS A 55 -9.80 7.95 8.90
N ALA A 56 -10.96 8.55 9.20
CA ALA A 56 -11.65 8.36 10.48
C ALA A 56 -12.02 6.88 10.75
N ARG A 57 -12.16 6.07 9.70
CA ARG A 57 -12.41 4.60 9.77
C ARG A 57 -11.13 3.77 9.73
N PHE A 58 -10.07 4.31 9.14
CA PHE A 58 -8.75 3.69 8.92
C PHE A 58 -7.62 4.52 9.55
N PRO A 59 -7.64 4.75 10.87
CA PRO A 59 -6.51 5.38 11.53
C PRO A 59 -5.30 4.46 11.37
N SER A 60 -4.20 4.99 10.83
CA SER A 60 -2.99 4.22 10.55
C SER A 60 -1.99 4.44 11.67
N ASP A 61 -1.58 3.35 12.33
CA ASP A 61 -0.40 3.27 13.20
C ASP A 61 0.90 3.07 12.39
N TYR A 62 0.79 2.94 11.06
CA TYR A 62 1.96 2.98 10.21
C TYR A 62 2.48 4.41 10.12
N PRO A 63 3.81 4.63 10.11
CA PRO A 63 4.35 5.95 9.89
C PRO A 63 4.07 6.33 8.43
N LEU A 64 2.89 6.90 8.19
CA LEU A 64 2.78 8.05 7.30
C LEU A 64 3.98 8.95 7.59
N ASN A 65 4.59 9.48 6.53
CA ASN A 65 5.65 10.48 6.59
C ASN A 65 5.43 11.36 7.82
N ARG A 66 6.32 11.34 8.83
CA ARG A 66 6.05 11.84 10.22
C ARG A 66 5.42 13.26 10.26
N ARG A 67 5.63 14.07 9.22
CA ARG A 67 4.95 15.35 9.00
C ARG A 67 3.42 15.23 8.83
N THR A 68 2.95 14.28 8.02
CA THR A 68 1.55 14.05 7.68
C THR A 68 0.71 13.67 8.89
N HIS A 69 1.21 12.76 9.73
CA HIS A 69 0.50 12.29 10.91
C HIS A 69 0.39 13.39 11.97
N LYS A 70 1.48 14.14 12.18
CA LYS A 70 1.52 15.29 13.07
C LYS A 70 0.57 16.40 12.62
N ASP A 71 0.60 16.79 11.34
CA ASP A 71 -0.30 17.84 10.80
C ASP A 71 -1.79 17.45 10.88
N LEU A 72 -2.11 16.16 10.71
CA LEU A 72 -3.48 15.66 10.79
C LEU A 72 -3.97 15.55 12.24
N ILE A 73 -3.11 15.16 13.19
CA ILE A 73 -3.40 15.23 14.64
C ILE A 73 -3.56 16.68 15.08
N GLU A 74 -2.66 17.59 14.66
CA GLU A 74 -2.72 19.01 15.00
C GLU A 74 -3.97 19.71 14.44
N LYS A 75 -4.52 19.22 13.33
CA LYS A 75 -5.79 19.68 12.75
C LYS A 75 -7.02 19.00 13.35
N GLY A 76 -6.86 18.13 14.34
CA GLY A 76 -7.97 17.40 14.99
C GLY A 76 -8.66 16.38 14.08
N LEU A 77 -7.99 15.95 13.02
CA LEU A 77 -8.49 14.97 12.04
C LEU A 77 -8.05 13.54 12.39
N LEU A 78 -7.30 13.37 13.48
CA LEU A 78 -6.75 12.10 13.97
C LEU A 78 -6.86 12.00 15.50
N GLU A 79 -7.32 10.86 16.00
CA GLU A 79 -7.01 10.40 17.36
C GLU A 79 -5.71 9.58 17.35
N LYS A 80 -4.95 9.66 18.44
CA LYS A 80 -3.65 9.00 18.55
C LYS A 80 -3.83 7.51 18.84
N GLY A 81 -3.37 6.64 17.95
CA GLY A 81 -3.14 5.22 18.25
C GLY A 81 -4.28 4.25 17.95
N THR A 82 -5.08 4.49 16.92
CA THR A 82 -6.09 3.52 16.45
C THR A 82 -5.58 2.79 15.22
N ILE A 83 -5.73 1.47 15.22
CA ILE A 83 -5.47 0.55 14.11
C ILE A 83 -6.67 0.65 13.15
N PRO A 84 -6.49 0.52 11.83
CA PRO A 84 -7.63 0.48 10.92
C PRO A 84 -8.47 -0.75 11.29
N ASN A 85 -9.77 -0.58 11.57
CA ASN A 85 -10.63 -1.74 11.77
C ASN A 85 -10.80 -2.45 10.42
N LEU A 86 -10.05 -3.53 10.19
CA LEU A 86 -10.10 -4.35 8.97
C LEU A 86 -11.18 -5.46 9.05
N GLU A 87 -11.99 -5.52 10.11
CA GLU A 87 -12.96 -6.62 10.36
C GLU A 87 -14.02 -6.76 9.25
N TYR A 88 -14.29 -5.70 8.49
CA TYR A 88 -15.21 -5.77 7.35
C TYR A 88 -14.59 -6.37 6.07
N LEU A 89 -13.27 -6.55 6.04
CA LEU A 89 -12.58 -7.25 4.96
C LEU A 89 -12.55 -8.74 5.29
N HIS A 90 -12.99 -9.56 4.33
CA HIS A 90 -12.83 -11.00 4.46
C HIS A 90 -11.40 -11.36 4.00
N LEU A 91 -10.46 -11.39 4.94
CA LEU A 91 -9.05 -11.72 4.70
C LEU A 91 -8.85 -13.25 4.64
N ASN A 92 -9.29 -13.85 3.54
CA ASN A 92 -9.32 -15.31 3.34
C ASN A 92 -8.27 -15.81 2.32
N GLY A 93 -7.42 -14.93 1.83
CA GLY A 93 -6.37 -15.21 0.85
C GLY A 93 -6.76 -15.07 -0.62
N ASP A 94 -8.01 -14.74 -0.96
CA ASP A 94 -8.46 -14.54 -2.35
C ASP A 94 -8.14 -13.14 -2.91
N LEU A 95 -7.88 -12.17 -2.02
CA LEU A 95 -7.59 -10.78 -2.34
C LEU A 95 -8.67 -10.08 -3.18
N HIS A 96 -9.94 -10.47 -3.05
CA HIS A 96 -11.06 -9.85 -3.77
C HIS A 96 -11.21 -8.35 -3.45
N TRP A 97 -10.73 -7.91 -2.29
CA TRP A 97 -10.70 -6.51 -1.86
C TRP A 97 -9.64 -5.69 -2.60
N LEU A 98 -8.64 -6.32 -3.20
CA LEU A 98 -7.59 -5.65 -3.96
C LEU A 98 -8.07 -5.39 -5.39
N ARG A 99 -8.83 -4.32 -5.65
CA ARG A 99 -9.45 -4.04 -6.96
C ARG A 99 -8.50 -3.42 -7.98
N ALA A 100 -8.73 -3.69 -9.26
CA ALA A 100 -7.91 -3.18 -10.37
C ALA A 100 -7.97 -1.65 -10.45
N GLN A 101 -6.81 -1.00 -10.62
CA GLN A 101 -6.76 0.43 -10.89
C GLN A 101 -6.97 0.66 -12.40
N SER A 102 -7.80 1.64 -12.79
CA SER A 102 -8.14 1.91 -14.19
C SER A 102 -6.99 2.43 -15.07
N ARG A 103 -5.77 2.53 -14.53
CA ARG A 103 -4.57 2.93 -15.27
C ARG A 103 -3.48 1.90 -15.04
N SER A 104 -3.17 1.14 -16.08
CA SER A 104 -1.92 0.37 -16.17
C SER A 104 -0.76 1.36 -16.19
N ASP A 105 0.05 1.40 -15.14
CA ASP A 105 1.34 2.07 -15.16
C ASP A 105 2.27 1.30 -16.12
N PRO A 106 2.88 1.93 -17.14
CA PRO A 106 3.68 1.26 -18.17
C PRO A 106 5.02 0.67 -17.66
N ARG A 107 5.24 0.52 -16.35
CA ARG A 107 6.42 -0.13 -15.74
C ARG A 107 6.50 -1.66 -15.95
N ASP A 108 5.86 -2.15 -17.01
CA ASP A 108 5.39 -3.51 -17.25
C ASP A 108 6.43 -4.48 -17.87
N ARG A 109 7.70 -4.43 -17.45
CA ARG A 109 8.79 -5.22 -18.09
C ARG A 109 9.31 -6.44 -17.33
N CYS A 110 8.68 -6.85 -16.24
CA CYS A 110 9.25 -7.90 -15.37
C CYS A 110 8.48 -9.24 -15.26
N ARG A 111 7.42 -9.46 -16.07
CA ARG A 111 6.50 -10.62 -15.99
C ARG A 111 7.19 -11.99 -15.97
N ALA A 112 8.01 -12.28 -16.98
CA ALA A 112 8.60 -13.61 -17.15
C ALA A 112 9.60 -13.95 -16.03
N ARG A 113 10.40 -12.97 -15.62
CA ARG A 113 11.40 -13.13 -14.54
C ARG A 113 10.74 -13.32 -13.18
N TRP A 114 9.62 -12.65 -12.94
CA TRP A 114 8.82 -12.79 -11.73
C TRP A 114 8.27 -14.21 -11.56
N LEU A 115 7.59 -14.73 -12.59
CA LEU A 115 6.99 -16.07 -12.57
C LEU A 115 8.03 -17.19 -12.43
N ALA A 116 9.20 -17.05 -13.06
CA ALA A 116 10.29 -18.01 -12.93
C ALA A 116 10.83 -18.06 -11.49
N LYS A 117 11.04 -16.89 -10.86
CA LYS A 117 11.47 -16.81 -9.46
C LYS A 117 10.45 -17.43 -8.52
N ARG A 118 9.16 -17.16 -8.70
CA ARG A 118 8.06 -17.75 -7.90
C ARG A 118 8.16 -19.26 -7.82
N LYS A 119 8.18 -19.96 -8.98
CA LYS A 119 8.22 -21.43 -9.02
C LYS A 119 9.44 -22.02 -8.31
N CYS A 120 10.60 -21.36 -8.44
CA CYS A 120 11.82 -21.75 -7.75
C CYS A 120 11.69 -21.60 -6.21
N ARG A 121 11.03 -20.55 -5.73
CA ARG A 121 10.83 -20.32 -4.28
C ARG A 121 9.79 -21.23 -3.69
N GLU A 122 8.65 -21.43 -4.34
CA GLU A 122 7.63 -22.36 -3.88
C GLU A 122 8.17 -23.79 -3.77
N SER A 123 8.91 -24.27 -4.78
CA SER A 123 9.52 -25.60 -4.74
C SER A 123 10.59 -25.73 -3.65
N ARG A 124 11.39 -24.68 -3.40
CA ARG A 124 12.36 -24.67 -2.30
C ARG A 124 11.68 -24.62 -0.94
N GLY A 125 10.65 -23.79 -0.76
CA GLY A 125 9.87 -23.70 0.47
C GLY A 125 9.21 -25.03 0.84
N LYS A 126 8.58 -25.70 -0.12
CA LYS A 126 8.00 -27.04 0.08
C LYS A 126 9.04 -28.07 0.55
N ARG A 127 10.24 -28.07 -0.03
CA ARG A 127 11.34 -28.96 0.40
C ARG A 127 11.83 -28.66 1.83
N LEU A 128 11.63 -27.43 2.29
CA LEU A 128 11.98 -26.98 3.64
C LEU A 128 10.83 -27.10 4.64
N GLY A 129 9.67 -27.65 4.23
CA GLY A 129 8.48 -27.76 5.07
C GLY A 129 7.77 -26.42 5.33
N LEU A 130 8.05 -25.39 4.52
CA LEU A 130 7.45 -24.06 4.67
C LEU A 130 6.11 -23.98 3.94
N THR A 131 5.14 -23.33 4.59
CA THR A 131 3.83 -23.03 4.01
C THR A 131 3.72 -21.53 3.75
N LEU A 132 3.34 -21.15 2.52
CA LEU A 132 3.07 -19.76 2.20
C LEU A 132 1.64 -19.40 2.66
N PRO A 133 1.43 -18.22 3.26
CA PRO A 133 0.09 -17.70 3.50
C PRO A 133 -0.71 -17.65 2.20
N ALA A 134 -1.99 -18.02 2.25
CA ALA A 134 -2.85 -18.11 1.07
C ALA A 134 -2.87 -16.78 0.30
N GLY A 135 -3.08 -15.66 0.98
CA GLY A 135 -3.05 -14.32 0.38
C GLY A 135 -1.72 -14.01 -0.30
N PHE A 136 -0.60 -14.33 0.34
CA PHE A 136 0.72 -14.10 -0.26
C PHE A 136 0.92 -14.96 -1.51
N ALA A 137 0.52 -16.24 -1.48
CA ALA A 137 0.61 -17.14 -2.62
C ALA A 137 -0.25 -16.67 -3.81
N THR A 138 -1.47 -16.20 -3.54
CA THR A 138 -2.38 -15.59 -4.53
C THR A 138 -1.75 -14.33 -5.14
N PHE A 139 -1.22 -13.45 -4.29
CA PHE A 139 -0.61 -12.19 -4.67
C PHE A 139 0.60 -12.36 -5.58
N ILE A 140 1.61 -13.12 -5.12
CA ILE A 140 2.82 -13.34 -5.92
C ILE A 140 2.52 -14.18 -7.18
N GLY A 141 1.37 -14.85 -7.20
CA GLY A 141 0.93 -15.66 -8.31
C GLY A 141 0.26 -14.91 -9.44
N THR A 142 -0.16 -13.67 -9.21
CA THR A 142 -1.00 -12.91 -10.13
C THR A 142 -0.40 -11.52 -10.33
N GLN A 143 0.28 -11.31 -11.46
CA GLN A 143 0.88 -10.01 -11.76
C GLN A 143 -0.17 -8.89 -11.77
N ASP A 144 -1.36 -9.19 -12.27
CA ASP A 144 -2.47 -8.24 -12.29
C ASP A 144 -2.77 -7.70 -10.88
N LEU A 145 -2.61 -8.49 -9.81
CA LEU A 145 -2.76 -8.02 -8.42
C LEU A 145 -1.63 -7.08 -7.98
N ILE A 146 -0.39 -7.34 -8.42
CA ILE A 146 0.77 -6.49 -8.12
C ILE A 146 0.57 -5.10 -8.74
N GLU A 147 0.02 -5.03 -9.95
CA GLU A 147 -0.26 -3.77 -10.67
C GLU A 147 -1.35 -2.93 -10.02
N ARG A 148 -2.18 -3.51 -9.15
CA ARG A 148 -3.23 -2.79 -8.41
C ARG A 148 -2.69 -1.96 -7.25
N LEU A 149 -1.43 -2.16 -6.87
CA LEU A 149 -0.83 -1.47 -5.72
C LEU A 149 -0.24 -0.12 -6.11
N TYR A 150 -0.64 0.92 -5.38
CA TYR A 150 0.10 2.19 -5.39
C TYR A 150 1.30 2.09 -4.44
N LEU A 151 2.46 1.73 -4.98
CA LEU A 151 3.70 1.56 -4.21
C LEU A 151 4.51 2.86 -4.07
N GLY A 152 4.09 3.93 -4.75
CA GLY A 152 4.88 5.15 -4.90
C GLY A 152 6.24 4.86 -5.54
N GLY A 153 7.31 5.14 -4.80
CA GLY A 153 8.68 4.81 -5.19
C GLY A 153 9.13 3.40 -4.84
N SER A 154 8.38 2.68 -4.00
CA SER A 154 8.71 1.30 -3.62
C SER A 154 8.45 0.32 -4.77
N ARG A 155 9.06 -0.86 -4.69
CA ARG A 155 8.95 -1.89 -5.72
C ARG A 155 8.85 -3.28 -5.11
N ILE A 156 8.00 -4.09 -5.71
CA ILE A 156 7.83 -5.50 -5.36
C ILE A 156 9.00 -6.29 -5.94
N HIS A 157 9.69 -7.07 -5.11
CA HIS A 157 10.85 -7.86 -5.48
C HIS A 157 10.91 -9.16 -4.69
N LEU A 158 10.71 -10.30 -5.37
CA LEU A 158 10.84 -11.61 -4.73
C LEU A 158 12.31 -12.04 -4.65
N GLY A 159 12.85 -12.03 -3.44
CA GLY A 159 14.23 -12.40 -3.11
C GLY A 159 14.46 -13.91 -2.94
N ASP A 160 15.65 -14.28 -2.48
CA ASP A 160 15.97 -15.63 -1.99
C ASP A 160 15.31 -15.91 -0.62
N LEU A 161 15.17 -17.20 -0.30
CA LEU A 161 14.86 -17.67 1.04
C LEU A 161 16.13 -17.61 1.90
N LEU A 162 16.11 -16.75 2.91
CA LEU A 162 17.19 -16.53 3.86
C LEU A 162 16.88 -17.28 5.15
N LYS A 163 17.80 -18.13 5.61
CA LYS A 163 17.63 -18.84 6.87
C LYS A 163 17.85 -17.88 8.04
N CYS A 164 16.95 -17.88 9.01
CA CYS A 164 17.13 -17.12 10.25
C CYS A 164 18.24 -17.74 11.11
N THR A 165 19.04 -16.90 11.76
CA THR A 165 19.95 -17.35 12.82
C THR A 165 19.14 -17.66 14.10
N PRO A 166 19.63 -18.52 15.00
CA PRO A 166 18.94 -18.81 16.26
C PRO A 166 18.62 -17.57 17.10
N GLU A 167 19.46 -16.54 17.02
CA GLU A 167 19.28 -15.27 17.73
C GLU A 167 18.12 -14.45 17.16
N GLN A 168 17.80 -14.60 15.87
CA GLN A 168 16.74 -13.85 15.20
C GLN A 168 15.34 -14.42 15.47
N ASP A 169 15.22 -15.75 15.63
CA ASP A 169 13.92 -16.42 15.73
C ASP A 169 13.76 -17.34 16.95
N GLY A 170 14.74 -17.32 17.87
CA GLY A 170 14.75 -18.17 19.06
C GLY A 170 15.06 -19.64 18.76
N GLY A 171 15.74 -19.93 17.65
CA GLY A 171 16.12 -21.29 17.26
C GLY A 171 15.02 -22.08 16.57
N LYS A 172 13.97 -21.41 16.08
CA LYS A 172 12.86 -22.05 15.35
C LYS A 172 13.28 -22.53 13.95
N GLY A 173 14.39 -22.03 13.43
CA GLY A 173 14.95 -22.45 12.15
C GLY A 173 14.12 -21.99 10.95
N GLY A 174 13.41 -20.87 11.11
CA GLY A 174 12.58 -20.26 10.09
C GLY A 174 13.37 -19.61 8.96
N TYR A 175 12.63 -19.13 7.98
CA TYR A 175 13.18 -18.48 6.79
C TYR A 175 12.42 -17.19 6.50
N VAL A 176 13.13 -16.20 5.96
CA VAL A 176 12.55 -14.95 5.44
C VAL A 176 12.68 -14.93 3.91
N VAL A 177 11.59 -14.61 3.22
CA VAL A 177 11.61 -14.24 1.80
C VAL A 177 11.29 -12.76 1.65
N ARG A 178 12.20 -12.00 1.04
CA ARG A 178 11.95 -10.58 0.72
C ARG A 178 10.93 -10.47 -0.39
N PHE A 179 10.02 -9.51 -0.28
CA PHE A 179 9.00 -9.29 -1.30
C PHE A 179 8.74 -7.81 -1.63
N LEU A 180 9.15 -6.85 -0.78
CA LEU A 180 9.04 -5.41 -1.05
C LEU A 180 10.33 -4.70 -0.66
N CYS A 181 10.70 -3.70 -1.44
CA CYS A 181 11.87 -2.86 -1.28
C CYS A 181 11.46 -1.40 -1.50
N ASP A 182 11.96 -0.48 -0.67
CA ASP A 182 11.71 0.94 -0.85
C ASP A 182 12.41 1.49 -2.11
N GLN A 183 12.17 2.77 -2.42
CA GLN A 183 12.71 3.42 -3.61
C GLN A 183 14.24 3.46 -3.63
N GLN A 184 14.86 3.60 -2.46
CA GLN A 184 16.30 3.76 -2.30
C GLN A 184 17.02 2.43 -2.02
N GLY A 185 16.27 1.33 -1.86
CA GLY A 185 16.78 0.03 -1.42
C GLY A 185 17.51 0.06 -0.09
N CYS A 186 17.11 0.96 0.79
CA CYS A 186 17.57 1.04 2.16
C CYS A 186 16.60 0.29 3.10
N GLY A 187 15.34 0.12 2.70
CA GLY A 187 14.29 -0.56 3.46
C GLY A 187 13.75 -1.82 2.76
N TYR A 188 13.68 -2.93 3.50
CA TYR A 188 13.14 -4.19 3.00
C TYR A 188 12.02 -4.72 3.88
N TRP A 189 11.00 -5.27 3.23
CA TRP A 189 10.00 -6.10 3.87
C TRP A 189 10.12 -7.54 3.37
N GLY A 190 9.92 -8.46 4.30
CA GLY A 190 9.95 -9.88 4.06
C GLY A 190 8.83 -10.60 4.77
N LEU A 191 8.60 -11.83 4.34
CA LEU A 191 7.70 -12.77 4.96
C LEU A 191 8.53 -13.82 5.69
N TYR A 192 8.45 -13.84 7.01
CA TYR A 192 8.99 -14.91 7.85
C TYR A 192 8.03 -16.11 7.80
N MET A 193 8.57 -17.32 7.74
CA MET A 193 7.84 -18.59 7.81
C MET A 193 8.68 -19.63 8.56
N ASP A 194 8.04 -20.50 9.33
CA ASP A 194 8.66 -21.68 9.91
C ASP A 194 7.99 -22.99 9.45
N SER A 195 8.55 -24.13 9.86
CA SER A 195 8.03 -25.46 9.52
C SER A 195 6.79 -25.85 10.34
N ALA A 196 6.46 -25.11 11.39
CA ALA A 196 5.23 -25.28 12.15
C ALA A 196 4.05 -24.56 11.49
N GLY A 197 4.30 -23.80 10.42
CA GLY A 197 3.27 -23.06 9.68
C GLY A 197 3.02 -21.65 10.22
N HIS A 198 3.81 -21.16 11.18
CA HIS A 198 3.73 -19.77 11.60
C HIS A 198 4.31 -18.88 10.50
N SER A 199 3.74 -17.68 10.37
CA SER A 199 4.27 -16.66 9.48
C SER A 199 4.05 -15.27 10.05
N CYS A 200 4.86 -14.30 9.62
CA CYS A 200 4.62 -12.89 9.89
C CYS A 200 5.32 -12.00 8.88
N VAL A 201 4.86 -10.75 8.77
CA VAL A 201 5.56 -9.72 8.00
C VAL A 201 6.63 -9.10 8.86
N VAL A 202 7.84 -9.06 8.31
CA VAL A 202 9.00 -8.45 8.94
C VAL A 202 9.54 -7.31 8.11
N ARG A 203 10.19 -6.35 8.76
CA ARG A 203 10.93 -5.27 8.12
C ARG A 203 12.35 -5.18 8.67
N THR A 204 13.30 -4.74 7.86
CA THR A 204 14.63 -4.38 8.37
C THR A 204 14.55 -3.21 9.35
N GLU A 205 15.22 -3.37 10.50
CA GLU A 205 15.36 -2.34 11.53
C GLU A 205 16.31 -1.23 11.05
N ASP A 206 17.47 -1.65 10.53
CA ASP A 206 18.52 -0.76 10.05
C ASP A 206 18.28 -0.37 8.59
N TRP A 207 18.10 0.93 8.34
CA TRP A 207 18.03 1.54 7.00
C TRP A 207 19.43 1.66 6.37
N SER A 208 20.27 0.64 6.52
CA SER A 208 21.65 0.73 6.05
C SER A 208 21.70 0.71 4.51
N ASP A 209 22.35 1.73 3.93
CA ASP A 209 22.54 1.93 2.49
C ASP A 209 23.26 0.76 1.78
N PHE A 210 23.85 -0.17 2.54
CA PHE A 210 24.71 -1.24 2.04
C PHE A 210 24.00 -2.29 1.20
N LEU A 211 22.66 -2.33 1.20
CA LEU A 211 21.91 -3.41 0.56
C LEU A 211 21.11 -2.98 -0.65
N CYS A 212 21.21 -1.73 -1.14
CA CYS A 212 20.49 -1.24 -2.33
C CYS A 212 20.71 -2.15 -3.55
N GLY A 213 19.91 -3.20 -3.63
CA GLY A 213 19.72 -4.05 -4.80
C GLY A 213 18.82 -3.37 -5.83
N CYS A 214 18.57 -2.06 -5.67
CA CYS A 214 17.89 -1.16 -6.62
C CYS A 214 18.52 -1.27 -7.99
N CYS A 215 19.85 -1.26 -7.98
CA CYS A 215 20.66 -1.70 -9.07
C CYS A 215 20.39 -3.20 -9.24
N GLU A 216 19.72 -3.57 -10.33
CA GLU A 216 19.97 -4.86 -10.97
C GLU A 216 21.50 -5.15 -11.02
N PRO A 217 21.94 -6.40 -11.24
CA PRO A 217 23.35 -6.79 -11.26
C PRO A 217 24.19 -6.18 -12.41
N TYR A 218 24.01 -4.89 -12.70
CA TYR A 218 25.02 -4.08 -13.33
C TYR A 218 26.12 -3.80 -12.29
N ALA A 219 27.17 -4.60 -12.40
CA ALA A 219 28.54 -4.26 -12.00
C ALA A 219 28.92 -4.32 -10.51
N TYR A 220 28.36 -5.24 -9.73
CA TYR A 220 29.12 -5.69 -8.56
C TYR A 220 30.13 -6.76 -9.00
N PRO A 221 31.44 -6.56 -8.74
CA PRO A 221 32.45 -7.55 -9.10
C PRO A 221 32.19 -8.89 -8.38
N PRO A 222 32.61 -10.01 -8.98
CA PRO A 222 32.58 -11.32 -8.32
C PRO A 222 33.27 -11.22 -6.94
N GLY A 223 32.57 -11.59 -5.87
CA GLY A 223 33.02 -11.44 -4.47
C GLY A 223 32.08 -10.61 -3.59
N VAL A 224 31.30 -9.69 -4.18
CA VAL A 224 30.31 -8.90 -3.41
C VAL A 224 29.09 -9.75 -3.01
N HIS A 225 28.78 -10.82 -3.75
CA HIS A 225 27.66 -11.71 -3.43
C HIS A 225 27.85 -12.48 -2.10
N GLU A 226 29.08 -12.85 -1.75
CA GLU A 226 29.39 -13.48 -0.45
C GLU A 226 29.27 -12.45 0.69
N ALA A 227 29.78 -11.23 0.48
CA ALA A 227 29.59 -10.11 1.42
C ALA A 227 28.11 -9.74 1.61
N ILE A 228 27.28 -9.89 0.57
CA ILE A 228 25.83 -9.68 0.63
C ILE A 228 25.17 -10.76 1.50
N ALA A 229 25.55 -12.05 1.37
CA ALA A 229 25.02 -13.12 2.20
C ALA A 229 25.39 -12.93 3.69
N GLU A 230 26.63 -12.52 3.97
CA GLU A 230 27.09 -12.18 5.32
C GLU A 230 26.41 -10.92 5.87
N ALA A 231 26.20 -9.89 5.04
CA ALA A 231 25.45 -8.70 5.43
C ALA A 231 23.98 -9.05 5.73
N TYR A 232 23.39 -9.98 4.98
CA TYR A 232 22.04 -10.50 5.26
C TYR A 232 21.97 -11.25 6.59
N ALA A 233 23.01 -12.02 6.95
CA ALA A 233 23.05 -12.69 8.26
C ALA A 233 23.07 -11.71 9.44
N LYS A 234 23.50 -10.46 9.20
CA LYS A 234 23.55 -9.39 10.20
C LYS A 234 22.28 -8.54 10.25
N LEU A 235 21.34 -8.73 9.31
CA LEU A 235 20.11 -7.95 9.30
C LEU A 235 19.28 -8.23 10.55
N ARG A 236 18.82 -7.16 11.19
CA ARG A 236 17.79 -7.25 12.23
C ARG A 236 16.43 -7.04 11.62
N PHE A 237 15.54 -7.98 11.89
CA PHE A 237 14.16 -7.95 11.45
C PHE A 237 13.25 -7.64 12.62
N ILE A 238 12.34 -6.69 12.43
CA ILE A 238 11.26 -6.43 13.36
C ILE A 238 9.96 -6.96 12.77
N CYS A 239 9.16 -7.64 13.59
CA CYS A 239 7.80 -8.01 13.21
C CYS A 239 6.96 -6.74 13.08
N VAL A 240 6.32 -6.55 11.93
CA VAL A 240 5.44 -5.39 11.69
C VAL A 240 3.97 -5.78 11.72
N LYS A 241 3.63 -7.00 11.30
CA LYS A 241 2.29 -7.57 11.36
C LYS A 241 2.34 -9.09 11.46
N ALA A 242 1.41 -9.66 12.22
CA ALA A 242 1.25 -11.11 12.33
C ALA A 242 0.75 -11.70 11.01
N GLU A 243 -0.26 -11.07 10.40
CA GLU A 243 -0.85 -11.57 9.17
C GLU A 243 -0.40 -10.75 7.95
N TRP A 244 -0.03 -11.46 6.89
CA TRP A 244 0.41 -10.83 5.64
C TRP A 244 -0.72 -10.08 4.93
N GLU A 245 -1.93 -10.63 4.94
CA GLU A 245 -3.05 -10.03 4.23
C GLU A 245 -3.52 -8.74 4.91
N GLU A 246 -3.53 -8.71 6.25
CA GLU A 246 -3.77 -7.49 7.02
C GLU A 246 -2.74 -6.40 6.69
N TRP A 247 -1.46 -6.79 6.64
CA TRP A 247 -0.39 -5.88 6.26
C TRP A 247 -0.59 -5.31 4.85
N MET A 248 -0.96 -6.17 3.89
CA MET A 248 -1.17 -5.75 2.51
C MET A 248 -2.41 -4.85 2.38
N ALA A 249 -3.49 -5.15 3.10
CA ALA A 249 -4.69 -4.31 3.14
C ALA A 249 -4.34 -2.93 3.69
N GLY A 250 -3.63 -2.86 4.83
CA GLY A 250 -3.13 -1.60 5.39
C GLY A 250 -2.30 -0.81 4.38
N MET A 251 -1.33 -1.45 3.72
CA MET A 251 -0.51 -0.82 2.67
C MET A 251 -1.34 -0.29 1.49
N TYR A 252 -2.33 -1.05 1.03
CA TYR A 252 -3.18 -0.67 -0.09
C TYR A 252 -4.03 0.56 0.25
N PHE A 253 -4.73 0.53 1.39
CA PHE A 253 -5.58 1.64 1.82
C PHE A 253 -4.76 2.86 2.22
N ASP A 254 -3.61 2.70 2.88
CA ASP A 254 -2.70 3.81 3.18
C ASP A 254 -2.19 4.47 1.90
N GLY A 255 -1.81 3.68 0.89
CA GLY A 255 -1.40 4.17 -0.41
C GLY A 255 -2.53 4.90 -1.15
N TRP A 256 -3.76 4.38 -1.06
CA TRP A 256 -4.93 4.98 -1.67
C TRP A 256 -5.37 6.28 -0.98
N ILE A 257 -5.43 6.31 0.35
CA ILE A 257 -5.73 7.50 1.15
C ILE A 257 -4.65 8.55 0.94
N GLY A 258 -3.37 8.17 1.01
CA GLY A 258 -2.24 9.05 0.73
C GLY A 258 -2.29 9.60 -0.69
N GLY A 259 -2.50 8.76 -1.70
CA GLY A 259 -2.60 9.18 -3.09
C GLY A 259 -3.77 10.14 -3.36
N THR A 260 -4.93 9.86 -2.76
CA THR A 260 -6.16 10.64 -2.94
C THR A 260 -6.09 11.97 -2.20
N LEU A 261 -5.64 11.98 -0.93
CA LEU A 261 -5.49 13.20 -0.12
C LEU A 261 -4.41 14.14 -0.65
N TRP A 262 -3.25 13.62 -1.09
CA TRP A 262 -2.09 14.44 -1.42
C TRP A 262 -2.06 14.92 -2.88
N ALA A 263 -2.52 14.10 -3.81
CA ALA A 263 -2.54 14.49 -5.23
C ALA A 263 -3.90 15.04 -5.67
N GLY A 264 -4.89 15.06 -4.77
CA GLY A 264 -6.28 15.46 -5.02
C GLY A 264 -6.95 14.73 -6.19
N ARG A 265 -6.42 13.56 -6.59
CA ARG A 265 -6.88 12.82 -7.78
C ARG A 265 -8.39 12.58 -7.72
N GLU A 266 -9.02 12.63 -8.88
CA GLU A 266 -10.43 12.25 -9.00
C GLU A 266 -10.62 10.79 -8.59
N VAL A 267 -11.55 10.57 -7.64
CA VAL A 267 -12.04 9.23 -7.33
C VAL A 267 -12.91 8.81 -8.51
N VAL A 268 -12.36 7.99 -9.39
CA VAL A 268 -13.02 7.61 -10.64
C VAL A 268 -14.21 6.70 -10.33
N GLY A 269 -15.24 6.70 -11.20
CA GLY A 269 -16.57 6.16 -10.88
C GLY A 269 -16.62 4.74 -10.28
N TRP A 270 -15.66 3.87 -10.58
CA TRP A 270 -15.58 2.52 -9.98
C TRP A 270 -15.08 2.52 -8.53
N GLU A 271 -14.26 3.49 -8.12
CA GLU A 271 -13.86 3.70 -6.73
C GLU A 271 -15.09 4.16 -5.92
N MET A 272 -15.92 5.06 -6.47
CA MET A 272 -17.22 5.42 -5.88
C MET A 272 -18.19 4.23 -5.80
N GLU A 273 -18.22 3.36 -6.81
CA GLU A 273 -19.05 2.15 -6.79
C GLU A 273 -18.54 1.12 -5.76
N TYR A 274 -17.23 0.98 -5.60
CA TYR A 274 -16.62 0.17 -4.55
C TYR A 274 -17.02 0.66 -3.16
N LEU A 275 -16.97 1.97 -2.95
CA LEU A 275 -17.37 2.62 -1.70
C LEU A 275 -18.86 2.39 -1.38
N ARG A 276 -19.74 2.50 -2.38
CA ARG A 276 -21.18 2.22 -2.23
C ARG A 276 -21.49 0.74 -1.97
N HIS A 277 -20.69 -0.17 -2.49
CA HIS A 277 -20.85 -1.61 -2.23
C HIS A 277 -20.67 -1.95 -0.74
N PHE A 278 -19.79 -1.22 -0.03
CA PHE A 278 -19.61 -1.40 1.42
C PHE A 278 -20.67 -0.70 2.27
N GLU A 279 -21.21 0.44 1.82
CA GLU A 279 -22.33 1.09 2.51
C GLU A 279 -23.57 0.18 2.55
N LYS A 280 -23.89 -0.50 1.44
CA LYS A 280 -25.02 -1.44 1.39
C LYS A 280 -24.90 -2.64 2.32
N ARG A 281 -23.68 -3.14 2.59
CA ARG A 281 -23.49 -4.28 3.50
C ARG A 281 -23.76 -3.92 4.95
N LYS A 282 -23.56 -2.65 5.31
CA LYS A 282 -23.85 -2.13 6.65
C LYS A 282 -25.34 -2.27 6.97
N ASP A 283 -26.20 -1.91 6.03
CA ASP A 283 -27.66 -1.97 6.19
C ASP A 283 -28.16 -3.41 6.37
N THR A 284 -27.56 -4.38 5.67
CA THR A 284 -27.88 -5.81 5.85
C THR A 284 -27.36 -6.40 7.15
N ALA A 285 -26.15 -6.04 7.60
CA ALA A 285 -25.60 -6.57 8.86
C ALA A 285 -26.27 -5.97 10.11
N SER A 286 -26.79 -4.74 10.03
CA SER A 286 -27.60 -4.15 11.11
C SER A 286 -29.04 -4.65 11.14
N GLY A 287 -29.58 -5.16 10.03
CA GLY A 287 -30.94 -5.72 9.96
C GLY A 287 -31.07 -7.13 10.53
N GLU A 288 -30.02 -7.95 10.46
CA GLU A 288 -30.06 -9.34 10.96
C GLU A 288 -29.96 -9.47 12.49
N HIS A 289 -29.69 -8.36 13.21
CA HIS A 289 -29.66 -8.36 14.68
C HIS A 289 -30.97 -7.90 15.35
N GLU A 290 -31.97 -7.39 14.60
CA GLU A 290 -33.26 -6.95 15.17
C GLU A 290 -34.38 -8.00 15.10
N GLU A 291 -34.25 -9.10 14.34
CA GLU A 291 -35.33 -10.09 14.16
C GLU A 291 -35.28 -11.32 15.09
N ALA A 292 -34.28 -11.44 15.97
CA ALA A 292 -34.14 -12.62 16.83
C ALA A 292 -34.87 -12.55 18.19
N ASP A 293 -35.50 -11.43 18.56
CA ASP A 293 -36.01 -11.22 19.93
C ASP A 293 -37.52 -10.92 20.02
N SER A 294 -38.30 -11.35 19.03
CA SER A 294 -39.76 -11.25 19.13
C SER A 294 -40.49 -12.49 18.61
N SER A 295 -40.65 -13.48 19.48
CA SER A 295 -41.80 -14.41 19.53
C SER A 295 -41.69 -15.36 20.73
N PRO A 296 -42.83 -15.75 21.34
CA PRO A 296 -43.76 -14.97 22.15
C PRO A 296 -43.55 -15.17 23.66
#